data_AF-A0A1V6CJ54-F1
#
_entry.id   AF-A0A1V6CJ54-F1
#
_cell.length_a   1.000
_cell.length_b   1.000
_cell.length_c   1.000
_cell.angle_alpha   90.00
_cell.angle_beta   90.00
_cell.angle_gamma   90.00
#
_symmetry.space_group_name_H-M   'P 1'
#
loop_
_entity.id
_entity.type
_entity.pdbx_description
1 polymer ?
#
loop_
_entity_poly.entity_id
_entity_poly.type
_entity_poly.pdbx_seq_one_letter_code
_entity_poly.pdbx_strand_id
1 'polypeptide(L)'
;MSYEILHFRNANQIIKEKKMTKEVKAVMDYLNDCLYGTQHKSELLRQALTEMNWRQNGDLNILDGRRYFYKGFKNRVAIDGSFSSYEYIQDALLRLQVGFDKGKLDMGIVMVTAQRSEKSKLGTTKDLVIREIEMLQPTISLPVTIVLFDLGKPGEIYQENGQKAEELPNHPVIDPKLSDAYLHGGNPAGNENDDEAFSNAEEKAFHEALKNKRKPRSRARKEVLPEQQTAA
;
A
#
# COMPACT_ATOMS: atom_id res chain seq x y z
N MET A 1 -22.83 0.16 -10.19
CA MET A 1 -21.85 1.09 -10.80
C MET A 1 -20.72 1.21 -9.81
N SER A 2 -19.49 1.06 -10.28
CA SER A 2 -18.30 0.78 -9.46
C SER A 2 -17.58 2.03 -8.95
N TYR A 3 -17.97 3.22 -9.41
CA TYR A 3 -17.61 4.50 -8.79
C TYR A 3 -18.67 5.59 -9.02
N GLU A 4 -18.66 6.64 -8.19
CA GLU A 4 -19.52 7.82 -8.29
C GLU A 4 -18.67 9.10 -8.41
N ILE A 5 -19.09 10.04 -9.27
CA ILE A 5 -18.41 11.34 -9.45
C ILE A 5 -19.29 12.47 -8.91
N LEU A 6 -18.71 13.31 -8.05
CA LEU A 6 -19.31 14.50 -7.48
C LEU A 6 -18.49 15.73 -7.87
N HIS A 7 -19.13 16.77 -8.38
CA HIS A 7 -18.45 18.00 -8.80
C HIS A 7 -18.80 19.16 -7.88
N PHE A 8 -17.79 19.93 -7.48
CA PHE A 8 -17.94 21.07 -6.59
C PHE A 8 -17.32 22.32 -7.20
N ARG A 9 -17.91 23.48 -6.92
CA ARG A 9 -17.40 24.83 -7.27
C ARG A 9 -17.03 24.93 -8.75
N ASN A 10 -17.98 24.55 -9.61
CA ASN A 10 -17.87 24.59 -11.08
C ASN A 10 -16.76 23.71 -11.70
N ALA A 11 -16.22 22.74 -10.96
CA ALA A 11 -15.22 21.79 -11.49
C ALA A 11 -15.66 21.13 -12.82
N ASN A 12 -16.94 20.76 -12.96
CA ASN A 12 -17.47 20.18 -14.21
C ASN A 12 -17.33 21.14 -15.41
N GLN A 13 -17.57 22.44 -15.19
CA GLN A 13 -17.43 23.45 -16.24
C GLN A 13 -15.96 23.60 -16.67
N ILE A 14 -15.04 23.65 -15.71
CA ILE A 14 -13.60 23.74 -15.98
C ILE A 14 -13.12 22.52 -16.79
N ILE A 15 -13.57 21.30 -16.45
CA ILE A 15 -13.25 20.08 -17.21
C ILE A 15 -13.72 20.19 -18.66
N LYS A 16 -14.95 20.68 -18.88
CA LYS A 16 -15.55 20.84 -20.21
C LYS A 16 -14.79 21.87 -21.05
N GLU A 17 -14.49 23.04 -20.48
CA GLU A 17 -13.73 24.11 -21.13
C GLU A 17 -12.32 23.65 -21.53
N LYS A 18 -11.67 22.85 -20.67
CA LYS A 18 -10.39 22.20 -20.96
C LYS A 18 -10.47 21.04 -21.94
N LYS A 19 -11.67 20.66 -22.41
CA LYS A 19 -11.93 19.50 -23.28
C LYS A 19 -11.45 18.16 -22.68
N MET A 20 -11.41 18.05 -21.36
CA MET A 20 -10.88 16.88 -20.65
C MET A 20 -11.94 15.88 -20.22
N THR A 21 -13.23 16.09 -20.51
CA THR A 21 -14.33 15.22 -20.06
C THR A 21 -14.10 13.76 -20.43
N LYS A 22 -13.69 13.49 -21.68
CA LYS A 22 -13.41 12.12 -22.14
C LYS A 22 -12.16 11.54 -21.47
N GLU A 23 -11.12 12.35 -21.27
CA GLU A 23 -9.87 11.90 -20.66
C GLU A 23 -10.05 11.54 -19.18
N VAL A 24 -10.78 12.38 -18.43
CA VAL A 24 -11.11 12.13 -17.03
C VAL A 24 -11.97 10.89 -16.92
N LYS A 25 -13.01 10.74 -17.74
CA LYS A 25 -13.83 9.53 -17.73
C LYS A 25 -13.02 8.28 -18.05
N ALA A 26 -12.18 8.32 -19.10
CA ALA A 26 -11.37 7.18 -19.51
C ALA A 26 -10.40 6.72 -18.41
N VAL A 27 -9.77 7.67 -17.70
CA VAL A 27 -8.88 7.28 -16.59
C VAL A 27 -9.67 6.73 -15.40
N MET A 28 -10.84 7.28 -15.06
CA MET A 28 -11.65 6.72 -13.95
C MET A 28 -12.19 5.33 -14.28
N ASP A 29 -12.65 5.12 -15.53
CA ASP A 29 -13.05 3.81 -16.02
C ASP A 29 -11.88 2.81 -15.92
N TYR A 30 -10.70 3.19 -16.40
CA TYR A 30 -9.54 2.29 -16.36
C TYR A 30 -9.07 1.98 -14.93
N LEU A 31 -9.03 3.00 -14.05
CA LEU A 31 -8.68 2.82 -12.64
C LEU A 31 -9.67 1.95 -11.90
N ASN A 32 -10.95 2.07 -12.23
CA ASN A 32 -11.95 1.19 -11.66
C ASN A 32 -11.65 -0.27 -12.00
N ASP A 33 -11.40 -0.55 -13.28
CA ASP A 33 -11.23 -1.92 -13.78
C ASP A 33 -9.93 -2.55 -13.28
N CYS A 34 -8.82 -1.79 -13.29
CA CYS A 34 -7.52 -2.33 -12.90
C CYS A 34 -7.30 -2.41 -11.39
N LEU A 35 -8.06 -1.66 -10.58
CA LEU A 35 -7.89 -1.65 -9.12
C LEU A 35 -8.89 -2.51 -8.37
N TYR A 36 -10.02 -2.89 -8.98
CA TYR A 36 -11.05 -3.70 -8.34
C TYR A 36 -10.49 -5.02 -7.81
N GLY A 37 -10.76 -5.34 -6.55
CA GLY A 37 -10.37 -6.56 -5.84
C GLY A 37 -8.85 -6.73 -5.63
N THR A 38 -8.02 -5.80 -6.11
CA THR A 38 -6.56 -5.92 -6.04
C THR A 38 -6.03 -5.66 -4.62
N GLN A 39 -4.89 -6.30 -4.30
CA GLN A 39 -4.14 -6.02 -3.08
C GLN A 39 -3.17 -4.83 -3.27
N HIS A 40 -2.47 -4.77 -4.41
CA HIS A 40 -1.41 -3.80 -4.67
C HIS A 40 -1.90 -2.51 -5.35
N LYS A 41 -2.96 -1.90 -4.81
CA LYS A 41 -3.64 -0.72 -5.40
C LYS A 41 -2.70 0.46 -5.70
N SER A 42 -1.69 0.70 -4.88
CA SER A 42 -0.81 1.86 -5.03
C SER A 42 0.08 1.81 -6.27
N GLU A 43 0.68 0.65 -6.54
CA GLU A 43 1.58 0.47 -7.69
C GLU A 43 0.77 0.39 -8.99
N LEU A 44 -0.35 -0.35 -8.98
CA LEU A 44 -1.26 -0.41 -10.12
C LEU A 44 -1.84 0.96 -10.48
N LEU A 45 -2.20 1.78 -9.47
CA LEU A 45 -2.62 3.16 -9.70
C LEU A 45 -1.53 3.97 -10.40
N ARG A 46 -0.28 3.85 -9.94
CA ARG A 46 0.85 4.55 -10.54
C ARG A 46 1.07 4.13 -12.00
N GLN A 47 1.01 2.83 -12.29
CA GLN A 47 1.15 2.29 -13.63
C GLN A 47 0.03 2.78 -14.55
N ALA A 48 -1.22 2.62 -14.13
CA ALA A 48 -2.39 3.05 -14.90
C ALA A 48 -2.38 4.56 -15.20
N LEU A 49 -2.00 5.40 -14.23
CA LEU A 49 -1.85 6.85 -14.45
C LEU A 49 -0.68 7.17 -15.40
N THR A 50 0.37 6.36 -15.40
CA THR A 50 1.51 6.53 -16.32
C THR A 50 1.09 6.19 -17.76
N GLU A 51 0.44 5.04 -17.96
CA GLU A 51 -0.07 4.58 -19.25
C GLU A 51 -1.10 5.55 -19.86
N MET A 52 -1.95 6.14 -19.02
CA MET A 52 -2.97 7.12 -19.44
C MET A 52 -2.42 8.54 -19.59
N ASN A 53 -1.10 8.71 -19.54
CA ASN A 53 -0.38 9.97 -19.72
C ASN A 53 -0.72 11.06 -18.69
N TRP A 54 -1.10 10.65 -17.47
CA TRP A 54 -1.29 11.54 -16.32
C TRP A 54 -0.01 11.75 -15.51
N ARG A 55 1.13 11.20 -15.92
CA ARG A 55 2.43 11.37 -15.25
C ARG A 55 3.60 11.71 -16.19
N GLN A 56 3.33 12.08 -17.45
CA GLN A 56 4.37 12.26 -18.48
C GLN A 56 5.35 13.41 -18.21
N ASN A 57 4.91 14.49 -17.58
CA ASN A 57 5.78 15.63 -17.24
C ASN A 57 6.51 15.44 -15.88
N GLY A 58 6.60 14.19 -15.43
CA GLY A 58 7.04 13.85 -14.10
C GLY A 58 5.99 14.18 -13.03
N ASP A 59 6.40 13.98 -11.80
CA ASP A 59 5.57 14.19 -10.64
C ASP A 59 5.54 15.68 -10.30
N LEU A 60 4.37 16.34 -10.41
CA LEU A 60 4.27 17.76 -10.04
C LEU A 60 4.40 17.91 -8.53
N ASN A 61 5.44 18.63 -8.11
CA ASN A 61 5.74 18.87 -6.71
C ASN A 61 4.73 19.84 -6.08
N ILE A 62 4.19 19.44 -4.93
CA ILE A 62 3.21 20.20 -4.15
C ILE A 62 3.92 21.34 -3.40
N LEU A 63 5.00 21.02 -2.68
CA LEU A 63 5.75 21.94 -1.83
C LEU A 63 7.22 21.93 -2.23
N ASP A 64 7.71 23.09 -2.65
CA ASP A 64 9.08 23.27 -3.12
C ASP A 64 10.08 22.80 -2.04
N GLY A 65 11.06 21.98 -2.43
CA GLY A 65 12.03 21.35 -1.52
C GLY A 65 11.53 20.10 -0.77
N ARG A 66 10.26 19.70 -0.92
CA ARG A 66 9.74 18.41 -0.41
C ARG A 66 9.60 17.40 -1.52
N ARG A 67 9.47 16.12 -1.16
CA ARG A 67 9.27 15.01 -2.11
C ARG A 67 7.79 14.61 -2.24
N TYR A 68 6.87 15.55 -1.98
CA TYR A 68 5.44 15.29 -2.08
C TYR A 68 4.94 15.68 -3.46
N PHE A 69 4.24 14.75 -4.08
CA PHE A 69 3.81 14.87 -5.45
C PHE A 69 2.34 14.49 -5.58
N TYR A 70 1.65 15.12 -6.53
CA TYR A 70 0.34 14.65 -6.94
C TYR A 70 0.45 13.27 -7.59
N LYS A 71 -0.63 12.49 -7.49
CA LYS A 71 -0.68 11.13 -8.05
C LYS A 71 -0.74 11.17 -9.57
N GLY A 72 -1.46 12.14 -10.12
CA GLY A 72 -1.51 12.44 -11.54
C GLY A 72 -1.58 13.95 -11.76
N PHE A 73 -1.06 14.41 -12.88
CA PHE A 73 -1.10 15.80 -13.30
C PHE A 73 -1.16 15.89 -14.82
N LYS A 74 -2.17 16.59 -15.34
CA LYS A 74 -2.32 16.84 -16.77
C LYS A 74 -3.10 18.12 -17.00
N ASN A 75 -2.61 18.99 -17.90
CA ASN A 75 -3.29 20.23 -18.29
C ASN A 75 -3.79 21.09 -17.09
N ARG A 76 -2.95 21.23 -16.06
CA ARG A 76 -3.25 21.97 -14.82
C ARG A 76 -4.40 21.37 -13.97
N VAL A 77 -4.76 20.11 -14.22
CA VAL A 77 -5.65 19.30 -13.39
C VAL A 77 -4.80 18.27 -12.65
N ALA A 78 -4.87 18.27 -11.32
CA ALA A 78 -4.16 17.30 -10.49
C ALA A 78 -5.10 16.25 -9.91
N ILE A 79 -4.60 15.04 -9.77
CA ILE A 79 -5.25 13.91 -9.11
C ILE A 79 -4.49 13.64 -7.81
N ASP A 80 -5.21 13.55 -6.69
CA ASP A 80 -4.70 13.08 -5.41
C ASP A 80 -5.75 12.22 -4.69
N GLY A 81 -5.41 11.64 -3.54
CA GLY A 81 -6.33 10.84 -2.72
C GLY A 81 -5.81 9.45 -2.38
N SER A 82 -6.56 8.68 -1.61
CA SER A 82 -6.17 7.35 -1.15
C SER A 82 -7.37 6.44 -1.02
N PHE A 83 -7.20 5.16 -1.36
CA PHE A 83 -8.23 4.13 -1.20
C PHE A 83 -8.17 3.43 0.17
N SER A 84 -7.22 3.79 1.03
CA SER A 84 -7.04 3.15 2.34
C SER A 84 -8.14 3.50 3.35
N SER A 85 -8.69 4.72 3.27
CA SER A 85 -9.78 5.20 4.11
C SER A 85 -10.39 6.44 3.46
N TYR A 86 -11.67 6.70 3.77
CA TYR A 86 -12.36 7.91 3.40
C TYR A 86 -11.63 9.18 3.89
N GLU A 87 -11.09 9.15 5.12
CA GLU A 87 -10.48 10.32 5.81
C GLU A 87 -9.33 11.00 5.04
N TYR A 88 -8.68 10.26 4.13
CA TYR A 88 -7.65 10.82 3.26
C TYR A 88 -8.18 11.87 2.26
N ILE A 89 -9.50 12.07 2.19
CA ILE A 89 -10.12 13.20 1.50
C ILE A 89 -9.55 14.54 1.99
N GLN A 90 -9.31 14.70 3.30
CA GLN A 90 -8.82 15.96 3.88
C GLN A 90 -7.38 16.25 3.44
N ASP A 91 -6.50 15.25 3.51
CA ASP A 91 -5.11 15.36 3.04
C ASP A 91 -5.03 15.75 1.57
N ALA A 92 -5.86 15.11 0.74
CA ALA A 92 -5.91 15.37 -0.70
C ALA A 92 -6.42 16.79 -0.99
N LEU A 93 -7.51 17.21 -0.34
CA LEU A 93 -8.06 18.56 -0.48
C LEU A 93 -7.05 19.63 -0.07
N LEU A 94 -6.37 19.44 1.07
CA LEU A 94 -5.33 20.37 1.53
C LEU A 94 -4.20 20.51 0.50
N ARG A 95 -3.68 19.39 0.00
CA ARG A 95 -2.59 19.40 -1.00
C ARG A 95 -2.99 20.09 -2.29
N LEU A 96 -4.18 19.77 -2.79
CA LEU A 96 -4.71 20.39 -4.01
C LEU A 96 -4.98 21.88 -3.82
N GLN A 97 -5.48 22.29 -2.64
CA GLN A 97 -5.67 23.71 -2.30
C GLN A 97 -4.35 24.48 -2.39
N VAL A 98 -3.27 23.94 -1.82
CA VAL A 98 -1.94 24.56 -1.91
C VAL A 98 -1.50 24.75 -3.36
N GLY A 99 -1.74 23.76 -4.23
CA GLY A 99 -1.43 23.88 -5.66
C GLY A 99 -2.27 24.92 -6.39
N PHE A 100 -3.55 25.02 -6.03
CA PHE A 100 -4.48 25.99 -6.57
C PHE A 100 -4.10 27.42 -6.16
N ASP A 101 -3.84 27.67 -4.88
CA ASP A 101 -3.45 28.99 -4.36
C ASP A 101 -2.11 29.47 -4.92
N LYS A 102 -1.19 28.54 -5.21
CA LYS A 102 0.07 28.83 -5.90
C LYS A 102 -0.09 29.07 -7.41
N GLY A 103 -1.31 29.00 -7.96
CA GLY A 103 -1.57 29.14 -9.38
C GLY A 103 -0.98 28.01 -10.23
N LYS A 104 -0.65 26.85 -9.64
CA LYS A 104 -0.13 25.68 -10.36
C LYS A 104 -1.27 24.81 -10.93
N LEU A 105 -2.43 24.85 -10.30
CA LEU A 105 -3.62 24.08 -10.67
C LEU A 105 -4.78 25.01 -11.00
N ASP A 106 -5.66 24.55 -11.88
CA ASP A 106 -6.97 25.19 -12.12
C ASP A 106 -8.09 24.46 -11.38
N MET A 107 -7.90 23.16 -11.13
CA MET A 107 -8.80 22.34 -10.33
C MET A 107 -8.12 21.04 -9.87
N GLY A 108 -8.76 20.36 -8.92
CA GLY A 108 -8.34 19.06 -8.41
C GLY A 108 -9.35 17.93 -8.67
N ILE A 109 -8.85 16.70 -8.64
CA ILE A 109 -9.62 15.47 -8.59
C ILE A 109 -9.16 14.70 -7.36
N VAL A 110 -10.09 14.35 -6.47
CA VAL A 110 -9.83 13.55 -5.27
C VAL A 110 -10.41 12.15 -5.47
N MET A 111 -9.58 11.13 -5.31
CA MET A 111 -10.02 9.72 -5.36
C MET A 111 -10.01 9.13 -3.95
N VAL A 112 -11.16 8.65 -3.49
CA VAL A 112 -11.28 7.97 -2.19
C VAL A 112 -12.18 6.75 -2.30
N THR A 113 -12.08 5.87 -1.31
CA THR A 113 -12.96 4.71 -1.21
C THR A 113 -14.40 5.12 -0.89
N ALA A 114 -15.36 4.50 -1.56
CA ALA A 114 -16.78 4.57 -1.24
C ALA A 114 -17.15 3.66 -0.05
N GLN A 115 -16.30 2.66 0.23
CA GLN A 115 -16.54 1.66 1.26
C GLN A 115 -16.50 2.28 2.65
N ARG A 116 -17.54 1.99 3.44
CA ARG A 116 -17.66 2.45 4.82
C ARG A 116 -17.22 1.37 5.78
N SER A 117 -16.69 1.81 6.93
CA SER A 117 -16.69 0.93 8.10
C SER A 117 -18.12 0.79 8.62
N GLU A 118 -18.47 -0.41 9.10
CA GLU A 118 -19.76 -0.73 9.71
C GLU A 118 -20.11 0.16 10.93
N LYS A 119 -19.13 0.92 11.45
CA LYS A 119 -19.23 1.72 12.69
C LYS A 119 -19.67 3.17 12.45
N SER A 120 -19.82 3.62 11.20
CA SER A 120 -20.10 5.03 10.91
C SER A 120 -21.59 5.36 11.08
N LYS A 121 -21.90 6.38 11.90
CA LYS A 121 -23.27 6.77 12.29
C LYS A 121 -23.97 7.73 11.31
N LEU A 122 -23.27 8.20 10.28
CA LEU A 122 -23.69 9.32 9.43
C LEU A 122 -24.02 8.85 8.00
N GLY A 123 -25.27 9.03 7.56
CA GLY A 123 -25.71 9.09 6.16
C GLY A 123 -25.09 8.10 5.16
N THR A 124 -25.08 8.48 3.88
CA THR A 124 -24.25 7.83 2.84
C THR A 124 -22.88 8.50 2.74
N THR A 125 -21.87 7.83 2.15
CA THR A 125 -20.54 8.45 1.92
C THR A 125 -20.66 9.72 1.08
N LYS A 126 -21.61 9.75 0.14
CA LYS A 126 -21.93 10.93 -0.65
C LYS A 126 -22.40 12.11 0.22
N ASP A 127 -23.32 11.87 1.15
CA ASP A 127 -23.84 12.93 2.04
C ASP A 127 -22.74 13.48 2.94
N LEU A 128 -21.83 12.60 3.39
CA LEU A 128 -20.64 13.00 4.15
C LEU A 128 -19.75 13.93 3.34
N VAL A 129 -19.42 13.56 2.10
CA VAL A 129 -18.61 14.40 1.21
C VAL A 129 -19.22 15.78 1.01
N ILE A 130 -20.53 15.82 0.73
CA ILE A 130 -21.23 17.09 0.48
C ILE A 130 -21.12 17.99 1.71
N ARG A 131 -21.44 17.47 2.90
CA ARG A 131 -21.36 18.24 4.15
C ARG A 131 -19.94 18.67 4.50
N GLU A 132 -18.95 17.80 4.32
CA GLU A 132 -17.55 18.15 4.61
C GLU A 132 -17.02 19.24 3.69
N ILE A 133 -17.30 19.17 2.39
CA ILE A 133 -16.89 20.25 1.46
C ILE A 133 -17.56 21.59 1.80
N GLU A 134 -18.81 21.56 2.25
CA GLU A 134 -19.52 22.74 2.72
C GLU A 134 -18.88 23.32 3.98
N MET A 135 -18.58 22.47 4.97
CA MET A 135 -17.95 22.89 6.24
C MET A 135 -16.52 23.42 6.06
N LEU A 136 -15.81 22.96 5.02
CA LEU A 136 -14.44 23.40 4.74
C LEU A 136 -14.36 24.79 4.09
N GLN A 137 -15.48 25.41 3.73
CA GLN A 137 -15.49 26.79 3.25
C GLN A 137 -15.32 27.78 4.41
N PRO A 138 -14.57 28.89 4.22
CA PRO A 138 -13.87 29.30 3.00
C PRO A 138 -12.43 28.75 2.87
N THR A 139 -11.96 27.97 3.84
CA THR A 139 -10.55 27.53 3.94
C THR A 139 -10.08 26.70 2.75
N ILE A 140 -10.88 25.72 2.34
CA ILE A 140 -10.68 25.00 1.09
C ILE A 140 -11.67 25.60 0.11
N SER A 141 -11.18 26.27 -0.94
CA SER A 141 -12.00 27.00 -1.92
C SER A 141 -11.77 26.54 -3.37
N LEU A 142 -10.78 25.67 -3.64
CA LEU A 142 -10.48 25.20 -4.99
C LEU A 142 -11.68 24.51 -5.66
N PRO A 143 -11.83 24.62 -6.99
CA PRO A 143 -12.67 23.72 -7.77
C PRO A 143 -12.19 22.29 -7.67
N VAL A 144 -13.09 21.38 -7.30
CA VAL A 144 -12.72 19.97 -7.07
C VAL A 144 -13.80 19.01 -7.56
N THR A 145 -13.35 17.89 -8.12
CA THR A 145 -14.18 16.71 -8.39
C THR A 145 -13.79 15.61 -7.41
N ILE A 146 -14.75 15.01 -6.73
CA ILE A 146 -14.53 13.86 -5.87
C ILE A 146 -15.05 12.61 -6.57
N VAL A 147 -14.23 11.58 -6.58
CA VAL A 147 -14.55 10.27 -7.15
C VAL A 147 -14.52 9.24 -6.03
N LEU A 148 -15.69 8.66 -5.76
CA LEU A 148 -15.89 7.62 -4.76
C LEU A 148 -15.84 6.26 -5.45
N PHE A 149 -14.79 5.48 -5.19
CA PHE A 149 -14.62 4.15 -5.80
C PHE A 149 -15.05 3.03 -4.86
N ASP A 150 -15.86 2.10 -5.34
CA ASP A 150 -16.11 0.83 -4.68
C ASP A 150 -15.26 -0.27 -5.33
N LEU A 151 -14.06 -0.47 -4.80
CA LEU A 151 -13.04 -1.36 -5.38
C LEU A 151 -13.09 -2.80 -4.84
N GLY A 152 -14.19 -3.23 -4.22
CA GLY A 152 -14.30 -4.55 -3.61
C GLY A 152 -13.28 -4.83 -2.49
N LYS A 153 -13.17 -6.09 -2.06
CA LYS A 153 -12.23 -6.50 -1.02
C LYS A 153 -10.85 -6.81 -1.60
N PRO A 154 -9.74 -6.43 -0.93
CA PRO A 154 -8.42 -6.88 -1.35
C PRO A 154 -8.37 -8.42 -1.38
N GLY A 155 -7.95 -8.99 -2.51
CA GLY A 155 -7.93 -10.44 -2.67
C GLY A 155 -9.09 -10.99 -3.50
N GLU A 156 -10.15 -10.22 -3.73
CA GLU A 156 -11.40 -10.72 -4.33
C GLU A 156 -11.21 -11.26 -5.75
N ILE A 157 -10.37 -10.63 -6.57
CA ILE A 157 -10.03 -11.13 -7.92
C ILE A 157 -9.21 -12.43 -7.91
N TYR A 158 -8.58 -12.77 -6.78
CA TYR A 158 -7.80 -14.00 -6.62
C TYR A 158 -8.60 -15.10 -5.93
N GLN A 159 -9.84 -14.80 -5.50
CA GLN A 159 -10.78 -15.82 -5.06
C GLN A 159 -11.41 -16.47 -6.31
N GLU A 160 -10.60 -17.23 -7.06
CA GLU A 160 -11.15 -18.28 -7.90
C GLU A 160 -12.06 -19.13 -7.01
N ASN A 161 -13.30 -19.37 -7.47
CA ASN A 161 -14.28 -20.30 -6.90
C ASN A 161 -13.63 -21.22 -5.88
N GLY A 162 -13.75 -20.88 -4.59
CA GLY A 162 -13.19 -21.67 -3.50
C GLY A 162 -13.49 -23.13 -3.80
N GLN A 163 -12.42 -23.86 -4.08
CA GLN A 163 -12.39 -25.27 -4.41
C GLN A 163 -13.74 -25.95 -4.15
N LYS A 164 -14.50 -26.31 -5.20
CA LYS A 164 -14.99 -27.68 -5.17
C LYS A 164 -13.71 -28.46 -4.94
N ALA A 165 -13.54 -29.00 -3.74
CA ALA A 165 -12.55 -30.02 -3.53
C ALA A 165 -12.85 -31.03 -4.64
N GLU A 166 -12.07 -31.00 -5.72
CA GLU A 166 -11.89 -32.20 -6.49
C GLU A 166 -11.35 -33.15 -5.44
N GLU A 167 -12.21 -34.07 -5.00
CA GLU A 167 -11.76 -35.26 -4.32
C GLU A 167 -10.66 -35.80 -5.22
N LEU A 168 -9.41 -35.58 -4.82
CA LEU A 168 -8.28 -36.27 -5.42
C LEU A 168 -8.74 -37.72 -5.51
N PRO A 169 -8.74 -38.34 -6.71
CA PRO A 169 -9.18 -39.72 -6.84
C PRO A 169 -8.43 -40.50 -5.77
N ASN A 170 -9.19 -41.21 -4.93
CA ASN A 170 -8.72 -41.90 -3.73
C ASN A 170 -7.49 -42.73 -4.08
N HIS A 171 -6.31 -42.11 -4.02
CA HIS A 171 -5.07 -42.74 -4.41
C HIS A 171 -4.79 -43.70 -3.27
N PRO A 172 -4.56 -45.00 -3.52
CA PRO A 172 -4.33 -45.96 -2.46
C PRO A 172 -3.27 -45.39 -1.53
N VAL A 173 -3.71 -45.14 -0.29
CA VAL A 173 -2.93 -44.57 0.79
C VAL A 173 -1.59 -45.28 0.80
N ILE A 174 -0.51 -44.56 0.46
CA ILE A 174 0.84 -45.04 0.76
C ILE A 174 0.82 -45.28 2.26
N ASP A 175 0.96 -46.55 2.66
CA ASP A 175 0.94 -46.96 4.06
C ASP A 175 1.82 -45.97 4.86
N PRO A 176 1.27 -45.26 5.86
CA PRO A 176 2.00 -44.23 6.60
C PRO A 176 3.33 -44.74 7.18
N LYS A 177 3.41 -46.06 7.42
CA LYS A 177 4.64 -46.74 7.87
C LYS A 177 5.71 -46.80 6.78
N LEU A 178 5.32 -46.88 5.51
CA LEU A 178 6.24 -46.88 4.37
C LEU A 178 6.82 -45.48 4.14
N SER A 179 6.01 -44.42 4.27
CA SER A 179 6.49 -43.04 4.13
C SER A 179 7.46 -42.64 5.24
N ASP A 180 7.18 -43.05 6.48
CA ASP A 180 8.07 -42.78 7.62
C ASP A 180 9.41 -43.52 7.48
N ALA A 181 9.37 -44.78 7.04
CA ALA A 181 10.58 -45.56 6.79
C ALA A 181 11.44 -44.99 5.66
N TYR A 182 10.82 -44.37 4.64
CA TYR A 182 11.53 -43.74 3.51
C TYR A 182 12.15 -42.39 3.89
N LEU A 183 11.45 -41.59 4.69
CA LEU A 183 11.92 -40.27 5.14
C LEU A 183 12.96 -40.35 6.26
N HIS A 184 12.82 -41.33 7.15
CA HIS A 184 13.61 -41.40 8.39
C HIS A 184 14.47 -42.66 8.51
N GLY A 185 14.52 -43.49 7.46
CA GLY A 185 15.42 -44.64 7.40
C GLY A 185 15.21 -45.62 8.55
N GLY A 186 14.04 -46.26 8.60
CA GLY A 186 13.82 -47.54 9.30
C GLY A 186 14.29 -47.69 10.76
N ASN A 187 14.46 -46.61 11.54
CA ASN A 187 14.91 -46.72 12.94
C ASN A 187 13.89 -46.05 13.88
N PRO A 188 13.05 -46.82 14.59
CA PRO A 188 11.95 -46.29 15.40
C PRO A 188 12.38 -45.89 16.83
N ALA A 189 13.67 -45.70 17.08
CA ALA A 189 14.18 -45.30 18.38
C ALA A 189 15.03 -44.03 18.22
N GLY A 190 14.52 -42.92 18.75
CA GLY A 190 15.27 -41.68 18.91
C GLY A 190 16.43 -41.89 19.89
N ASN A 191 17.58 -42.28 19.34
CA ASN A 191 18.88 -42.06 19.97
C ASN A 191 19.60 -41.01 19.13
N GLU A 192 19.81 -39.85 19.73
CA GLU A 192 20.87 -38.93 19.36
C GLU A 192 22.18 -39.73 19.38
N ASN A 193 22.72 -40.05 18.20
CA ASN A 193 24.05 -40.63 18.11
C ASN A 193 25.05 -39.51 17.83
N ASP A 194 25.88 -39.29 18.84
CA ASP A 194 27.17 -38.61 18.85
C ASP A 194 28.17 -39.26 17.87
N ASP A 195 27.91 -39.21 16.57
CA ASP A 195 28.87 -39.66 15.57
C ASP A 195 29.71 -38.46 15.10
N GLU A 196 30.82 -38.18 15.80
CA GLU A 196 31.95 -37.38 15.27
C GLU A 196 32.63 -38.18 14.13
N ALA A 197 31.91 -38.38 13.03
CA ALA A 197 32.45 -38.91 11.78
C ALA A 197 32.74 -37.75 10.83
N PHE A 198 33.96 -37.20 10.88
CA PHE A 198 34.42 -36.21 9.91
C PHE A 198 34.68 -36.90 8.57
N SER A 199 34.13 -36.34 7.49
CA SER A 199 34.18 -36.96 6.16
C SER A 199 35.59 -36.97 5.56
N ASN A 200 36.48 -36.10 6.04
CA ASN A 200 37.89 -36.06 5.66
C ASN A 200 38.77 -35.36 6.73
N ALA A 201 40.09 -35.40 6.52
CA ALA A 201 41.08 -34.81 7.43
C ALA A 201 41.01 -33.28 7.52
N GLU A 202 40.52 -32.61 6.47
CA GLU A 202 40.37 -31.14 6.43
C GLU A 202 39.22 -30.67 7.33
N GLU A 203 38.11 -31.41 7.33
CA GLU A 203 36.93 -31.12 8.14
C GLU A 203 37.24 -31.32 9.64
N LYS A 204 38.02 -32.35 9.97
CA LYS A 204 38.54 -32.56 11.33
C LYS A 204 39.42 -31.39 11.81
N ALA A 205 40.33 -30.90 10.95
CA ALA A 205 41.21 -29.79 11.28
C ALA A 205 40.46 -28.45 11.48
N PHE A 206 39.38 -28.23 10.72
CA PHE A 206 38.53 -27.04 10.86
C PHE A 206 37.79 -27.01 12.20
N HIS A 207 37.21 -28.13 12.62
CA HIS A 207 36.52 -28.24 13.91
C HIS A 207 37.46 -28.19 15.11
N GLU A 208 38.68 -28.70 14.98
CA GLU A 208 39.73 -28.61 16.02
C GLU A 208 40.25 -27.16 16.18
N ALA A 209 40.39 -26.41 15.09
CA ALA A 209 40.75 -24.99 15.12
C ALA A 209 39.66 -24.11 15.76
N LEU A 210 38.39 -24.48 15.60
CA LEU A 210 37.26 -23.79 16.25
C LEU A 210 37.22 -24.05 17.77
N LYS A 211 37.50 -25.28 18.23
CA LYS A 211 37.55 -25.63 19.66
C LYS A 211 38.68 -24.88 20.40
N ASN A 212 39.79 -24.57 19.72
CA ASN A 212 40.96 -23.91 20.32
C ASN A 212 40.91 -22.36 20.37
N LYS A 213 39.86 -21.71 19.84
CA LYS A 213 39.69 -20.25 20.00
C LYS A 213 39.22 -19.91 21.42
N ARG A 214 40.18 -19.62 22.31
CA ARG A 214 39.94 -19.01 23.63
C ARG A 214 39.02 -17.78 23.51
N LYS A 215 37.88 -17.82 24.22
CA LYS A 215 36.91 -16.71 24.33
C LYS A 215 37.62 -15.39 24.72
N PRO A 216 37.36 -14.26 24.04
CA PRO A 216 37.83 -12.96 24.52
C PRO A 216 37.10 -12.59 25.82
N ARG A 217 37.87 -12.13 26.81
CA ARG A 217 37.40 -11.59 28.10
C ARG A 217 36.38 -10.47 27.85
N SER A 218 35.21 -10.59 28.47
CA SER A 218 34.23 -9.51 28.57
C SER A 218 34.86 -8.29 29.25
N ARG A 219 34.75 -7.13 28.60
CA ARG A 219 35.36 -5.87 29.04
C ARG A 219 34.49 -5.23 30.14
N ALA A 220 35.20 -4.85 31.19
CA ALA A 220 34.80 -4.21 32.44
C ALA A 220 33.69 -3.13 32.39
N ARG A 221 32.90 -3.15 33.47
CA ARG A 221 32.19 -2.06 34.17
C ARG A 221 32.55 -0.65 33.68
N LYS A 222 31.55 0.11 33.23
CA LYS A 222 31.63 1.56 33.06
C LYS A 222 31.46 2.21 34.44
N GLU A 223 32.51 2.85 34.93
CA GLU A 223 32.47 3.71 36.11
C GLU A 223 31.64 4.97 35.82
N VAL A 224 30.86 5.37 36.82
CA VAL A 224 30.07 6.60 36.86
C VAL A 224 31.02 7.74 37.22
N LEU A 225 31.13 8.75 36.36
CA LEU A 225 31.81 10.02 36.66
C LEU A 225 30.82 11.00 37.33
N PRO A 226 31.23 11.77 38.35
CA PRO A 226 30.35 12.64 39.10
C PRO A 226 30.08 13.99 38.40
N GLU A 227 28.90 14.53 38.67
CA GLU A 227 28.42 15.87 38.30
C GLU A 227 29.43 16.96 38.70
N GLN A 228 29.69 17.90 37.78
CA GLN A 228 30.23 19.21 38.14
C GLN A 228 29.25 20.32 37.73
N GLN A 229 28.74 20.89 38.81
CA GLN A 229 28.03 22.14 39.07
C GLN A 229 28.11 23.26 38.02
N THR A 230 26.93 23.83 37.80
CA THR A 230 26.66 25.22 37.41
C THR A 230 27.39 26.25 38.27
N ALA A 231 27.95 27.29 37.65
CA ALA A 231 28.05 28.62 38.24
C ALA A 231 28.24 29.72 37.18
N ALA A 232 27.38 30.74 37.30
CA ALA A 232 27.46 32.13 36.81
C ALA A 232 27.47 32.40 35.29
#